data_AF-A0A418AHV1-F1
#
_entry.id   AF-A0A418AHV1-F1
#
_cell.length_a   1.000
_cell.length_b   1.000
_cell.length_c   1.000
_cell.angle_alpha   90.00
_cell.angle_beta   90.00
_cell.angle_gamma   90.00
#
_symmetry.space_group_name_H-M   'P 1'
#
loop_
_entity.id
_entity.type
_entity.pdbx_description
1 polymer ?
#
loop_
_entity_poly.entity_id
_entity_poly.type
_entity_poly.pdbx_seq_one_letter_code
_entity_poly.pdbx_strand_id
1 'polypeptide(L)'
;MTGTIVNSFLPSLSKRMVEEDRKILLLVDNAPSHSLDEDVLLDNVKIQMLPKNTTSHLQPQDAGILAAYKAKVKQRQLQNALGQIDLVMRGRQERLYEVPLEEARTWAKEAWRSVTQLTVANCCACTGIVDDDLSAFGEQVAELHLA
;
A
#
# COMPACT_ATOMS: atom_id res chain seq x y z
N MET A 1 -7.80 6.43 9.46
CA MET A 1 -8.46 5.14 9.69
C MET A 1 -8.79 5.03 11.17
N THR A 2 -9.88 4.38 11.56
CA THR A 2 -10.22 4.20 12.99
C THR A 2 -9.73 2.85 13.49
N GLY A 3 -9.55 2.72 14.81
CA GLY A 3 -9.21 1.43 15.44
C GLY A 3 -10.20 0.32 15.07
N THR A 4 -11.50 0.63 15.07
CA THR A 4 -12.57 -0.29 14.66
C THR A 4 -12.37 -0.87 13.25
N ILE A 5 -11.89 -0.06 12.30
CA ILE A 5 -11.63 -0.53 10.93
C ILE A 5 -10.42 -1.47 10.91
N VAL A 6 -9.37 -1.15 11.67
CA VAL A 6 -8.17 -1.99 11.78
C VAL A 6 -8.51 -3.33 12.44
N ASN A 7 -9.20 -3.30 13.58
CA ASN A 7 -9.56 -4.48 14.36
C ASN A 7 -10.60 -5.38 13.65
N SER A 8 -11.39 -4.85 12.71
CA SER A 8 -12.24 -5.68 11.84
C SER A 8 -11.50 -6.26 10.63
N PHE A 9 -10.50 -5.53 10.12
CA PHE A 9 -9.72 -5.97 8.95
C PHE A 9 -8.71 -7.08 9.30
N LEU A 10 -7.98 -6.94 10.41
CA LEU A 10 -6.86 -7.82 10.74
C LEU A 10 -7.24 -9.29 10.95
N PRO A 11 -8.37 -9.64 11.60
CA PRO A 11 -8.82 -11.02 11.68
C PRO A 11 -9.09 -11.63 10.29
N SER A 12 -9.70 -10.84 9.40
CA SER A 12 -9.96 -11.26 8.02
C SER A 12 -8.66 -11.49 7.24
N LEU A 13 -7.66 -10.61 7.44
CA LEU A 13 -6.34 -10.80 6.88
C LEU A 13 -5.68 -12.07 7.44
N SER A 14 -5.70 -12.28 8.75
CA SER A 14 -5.12 -13.45 9.41
C SER A 14 -5.73 -14.75 8.94
N LYS A 15 -7.06 -14.81 8.85
CA LYS A 15 -7.76 -15.98 8.31
C LYS A 15 -7.28 -16.33 6.90
N ARG A 16 -7.17 -15.33 6.01
CA ARG A 16 -6.63 -15.55 4.66
C ARG A 16 -5.18 -16.01 4.68
N MET A 17 -4.35 -15.49 5.59
CA MET A 17 -2.96 -15.91 5.74
C MET A 17 -2.85 -17.36 6.26
N VAL A 18 -3.80 -17.83 7.07
CA VAL A 18 -3.92 -19.25 7.46
C VAL A 18 -4.33 -20.11 6.27
N GLU A 19 -5.34 -19.69 5.51
CA GLU A 19 -5.80 -20.40 4.30
C GLU A 19 -4.72 -20.53 3.22
N GLU A 20 -3.84 -19.52 3.12
CA GLU A 20 -2.70 -19.50 2.20
C GLU A 20 -1.42 -20.16 2.78
N ASP A 21 -1.47 -20.72 4.00
CA ASP A 21 -0.32 -21.24 4.76
C ASP A 21 0.88 -20.28 4.79
N ARG A 22 0.60 -18.98 4.93
CA ARG A 22 1.60 -17.91 4.86
C ARG A 22 1.68 -17.18 6.18
N LYS A 23 2.87 -17.10 6.78
CA LYS A 23 3.14 -16.24 7.94
C LYS A 23 3.70 -14.90 7.48
N ILE A 24 3.14 -13.79 7.98
CA ILE A 24 3.58 -12.45 7.62
C ILE A 24 3.87 -11.58 8.83
N LEU A 25 4.82 -10.65 8.66
CA LEU A 25 5.03 -9.50 9.54
C LEU A 25 4.43 -8.25 8.88
N LEU A 26 3.46 -7.64 9.54
CA LEU A 26 2.83 -6.39 9.10
C LEU A 26 3.47 -5.21 9.84
N LEU A 27 4.28 -4.43 9.13
CA LEU A 27 4.88 -3.19 9.62
C LEU A 27 3.89 -2.04 9.45
N VAL A 28 3.60 -1.32 10.54
CA VAL A 28 2.67 -0.18 10.56
C VAL A 28 3.30 1.04 11.23
N ASP A 29 2.83 2.25 10.91
CA ASP A 29 3.24 3.44 11.66
C ASP A 29 2.72 3.39 13.11
N ASN A 30 3.26 4.25 13.96
CA ASN A 30 2.87 4.31 15.37
C ASN A 30 1.61 5.17 15.58
N ALA A 31 0.59 4.99 14.73
CA ALA A 31 -0.69 5.67 14.90
C ALA A 31 -1.55 4.93 15.94
N PRO A 32 -2.23 5.63 16.86
CA PRO A 32 -3.08 5.00 17.88
C PRO A 32 -4.19 4.11 17.33
N SER A 33 -4.62 4.35 16.08
CA SER A 33 -5.62 3.53 15.39
C SER A 33 -5.12 2.13 15.04
N HIS A 34 -3.82 1.84 15.15
CA HIS A 34 -3.26 0.52 14.87
C HIS A 34 -3.16 -0.38 16.12
N SER A 35 -3.56 0.12 17.28
CA SER A 35 -3.64 -0.69 18.50
C SER A 35 -4.69 -1.79 18.34
N LEU A 36 -4.27 -3.02 18.66
CA LEU A 36 -5.17 -4.18 18.73
C LEU A 36 -6.06 -4.10 19.96
N ASP A 37 -7.31 -4.50 19.81
CA ASP A 37 -8.19 -4.76 20.94
C ASP A 37 -7.74 -6.05 21.64
N GLU A 38 -7.94 -6.15 22.97
CA GLU A 38 -7.40 -7.26 23.80
C GLU A 38 -7.90 -8.65 23.37
N ASP A 39 -9.08 -8.72 22.76
CA ASP A 39 -9.75 -9.93 22.28
C ASP A 39 -9.37 -10.33 20.85
N VAL A 40 -8.56 -9.52 20.15
CA VAL A 40 -8.14 -9.80 18.77
C VAL A 40 -6.88 -10.68 18.78
N LEU A 41 -7.08 -11.95 18.42
CA LEU A 41 -6.01 -12.93 18.23
C LEU A 41 -5.69 -13.13 16.74
N LEU A 42 -4.40 -13.14 16.39
CA LEU A 42 -3.92 -13.31 15.03
C LEU A 42 -2.91 -14.47 14.98
N ASP A 43 -3.21 -15.52 14.20
CA ASP A 43 -2.37 -16.72 14.13
C ASP A 43 -1.18 -16.56 13.18
N ASN A 44 -1.44 -16.07 11.96
CA ASN A 44 -0.44 -16.00 10.88
C ASN A 44 -0.01 -14.57 10.55
N VAL A 45 -0.47 -13.57 11.30
CA VAL A 45 -0.12 -12.15 11.13
C VAL A 45 0.48 -11.64 12.43
N LYS A 46 1.75 -11.26 12.40
CA LYS A 46 2.37 -10.50 13.48
C LYS A 46 2.38 -9.03 13.10
N ILE A 47 1.92 -8.16 13.99
CA ILE A 47 1.95 -6.71 13.76
C ILE A 47 3.14 -6.13 14.52
N GLN A 48 3.89 -5.24 13.87
CA GLN A 48 4.97 -4.51 14.49
C GLN A 48 4.84 -3.03 14.16
N MET A 49 4.68 -2.22 15.20
CA MET A 49 4.68 -0.76 15.08
C MET A 49 6.12 -0.27 14.92
N LEU A 50 6.32 0.65 13.99
CA LEU A 50 7.59 1.34 13.79
C LEU A 50 7.81 2.40 14.89
N PRO A 51 9.07 2.80 15.16
CA PRO A 51 9.33 3.92 16.06
C PRO A 51 8.66 5.21 15.57
N LYS A 52 8.36 6.13 16.49
CA LYS A 52 7.78 7.43 16.14
C LYS A 52 8.72 8.22 15.20
N ASN A 53 8.14 9.01 14.30
CA ASN A 53 8.85 9.92 13.39
C ASN A 53 9.83 9.24 12.42
N THR A 54 9.48 8.05 11.92
CA THR A 54 10.33 7.26 11.00
C THR A 54 9.86 7.27 9.55
N THR A 55 8.97 8.20 9.18
CA THR A 55 8.17 8.16 7.95
C THR A 55 8.99 7.86 6.69
N SER A 56 10.00 8.65 6.34
CA SER A 56 10.83 8.35 5.15
C SER A 56 12.01 7.41 5.42
N HIS A 57 12.35 7.15 6.69
CA HIS A 57 13.52 6.35 7.05
C HIS A 57 13.23 4.86 7.03
N LEU A 58 12.06 4.45 7.56
CA LEU A 58 11.67 3.05 7.69
C LEU A 58 10.35 2.74 7.01
N GLN A 59 9.71 3.66 6.29
CA GLN A 59 8.44 3.35 5.61
C GLN A 59 8.62 3.37 4.09
N PRO A 60 8.66 2.20 3.42
CA PRO A 60 8.80 2.14 1.97
C PRO A 60 7.68 2.89 1.25
N GLN A 61 6.51 2.95 1.90
CA GLN A 61 5.36 3.70 1.41
C GLN A 61 5.71 5.19 1.18
N ASP A 62 6.40 5.81 2.13
CA ASP A 62 6.82 7.21 2.08
C ASP A 62 8.19 7.40 1.39
N ALA A 63 8.98 6.34 1.25
CA ALA A 63 10.25 6.35 0.50
C ALA A 63 10.08 6.41 -1.04
N GLY A 64 8.84 6.39 -1.55
CA GLY A 64 8.58 6.67 -2.96
C GLY A 64 7.37 5.98 -3.57
N ILE A 65 6.85 4.91 -2.95
CA ILE A 65 5.67 4.19 -3.46
C ILE A 65 4.47 5.14 -3.53
N LEU A 66 4.21 5.92 -2.48
CA LEU A 66 3.11 6.88 -2.44
C LEU A 66 3.29 8.00 -3.47
N ALA A 67 4.53 8.46 -3.68
CA ALA A 67 4.83 9.47 -4.69
C ALA A 67 4.57 8.93 -6.11
N ALA A 68 5.03 7.72 -6.41
CA ALA A 68 4.80 7.05 -7.69
C ALA A 68 3.30 6.83 -7.94
N TYR A 69 2.56 6.35 -6.93
CA TYR A 69 1.12 6.21 -6.98
C TYR A 69 0.41 7.54 -7.28
N LYS A 70 0.72 8.60 -6.51
CA LYS A 70 0.12 9.94 -6.69
C LYS A 70 0.40 10.50 -8.08
N ALA A 71 1.59 10.27 -8.63
CA ALA A 71 1.91 10.68 -10.00
C ALA A 71 1.00 10.00 -11.04
N LYS A 72 0.72 8.70 -10.87
CA LYS A 72 -0.19 7.95 -11.76
C LYS A 72 -1.66 8.36 -11.64
N VAL A 73 -2.12 8.75 -10.44
CA VAL A 73 -3.44 9.35 -10.26
C VAL A 73 -3.51 10.72 -10.95
N LYS A 74 -2.51 11.58 -10.71
CA LYS A 74 -2.46 12.94 -11.29
C LYS A 74 -2.38 12.91 -12.81
N GLN A 75 -1.65 11.96 -13.39
CA GLN A 75 -1.61 11.76 -14.84
C GLN A 75 -3.02 11.51 -15.42
N ARG A 76 -3.81 10.64 -14.79
CA ARG A 76 -5.19 10.34 -15.21
C ARG A 76 -6.10 11.56 -15.05
N GLN A 77 -5.96 12.27 -13.93
CA GLN A 77 -6.70 13.51 -13.70
C GLN A 77 -6.45 14.56 -14.79
N LEU A 78 -5.18 14.74 -15.19
CA LEU A 78 -4.82 15.67 -16.27
C LEU A 78 -5.36 15.21 -17.63
N GLN A 79 -5.29 13.91 -17.94
CA GLN A 79 -5.85 13.35 -19.18
C GLN A 79 -7.37 13.55 -19.26
N ASN A 80 -8.09 13.31 -18.17
CA ASN A 80 -9.52 13.57 -18.10
C ASN A 80 -9.84 15.07 -18.24
N ALA A 81 -9.09 15.94 -17.56
CA ALA A 81 -9.25 17.38 -17.69
C ALA A 81 -9.09 17.86 -19.14
N LEU A 82 -8.08 17.38 -19.85
CA LEU A 82 -7.89 17.68 -21.28
C LEU A 82 -9.08 17.21 -22.12
N GLY A 83 -9.57 15.99 -21.89
CA GLY A 83 -10.75 15.46 -22.58
C GLY A 83 -12.01 16.28 -22.32
N GLN A 84 -12.22 16.75 -21.09
CA GLN A 84 -13.35 17.62 -20.77
C GLN A 84 -13.24 19.00 -21.42
N ILE A 85 -12.03 19.59 -21.48
CA ILE A 85 -11.79 20.85 -22.20
C ILE A 85 -12.20 20.69 -23.68
N ASP A 86 -11.79 19.60 -24.32
CA ASP A 86 -12.16 19.32 -25.72
C ASP A 86 -13.67 19.20 -25.92
N LEU A 87 -14.40 18.62 -24.95
CA LEU A 87 -15.86 18.49 -25.00
C LEU A 87 -16.56 19.84 -24.83
N VAL A 88 -16.07 20.68 -23.91
CA VAL A 88 -16.60 22.03 -23.68
C VAL A 88 -16.35 22.93 -24.89
N MET A 89 -15.15 22.89 -25.48
CA MET A 89 -14.84 23.63 -26.71
C MET A 89 -15.72 23.23 -27.90
N ARG A 90 -16.23 21.99 -27.92
CA ARG A 90 -17.18 21.48 -28.91
C ARG A 90 -18.65 21.74 -28.55
N GLY A 91 -18.93 22.43 -27.46
CA GLY A 91 -20.28 22.73 -26.97
C GLY A 91 -21.05 21.49 -26.47
N ARG A 92 -20.36 20.41 -26.11
CA ARG A 92 -20.98 19.13 -25.70
C ARG A 92 -21.14 18.97 -24.20
N GLN A 93 -20.56 19.86 -23.41
CA GLN A 93 -20.59 19.83 -21.95
C GLN A 93 -20.39 21.24 -21.38
N GLU A 94 -20.91 21.51 -20.18
CA GLU A 94 -20.79 22.80 -19.49
C GLU A 94 -19.87 22.74 -18.25
N ARG A 95 -19.75 21.56 -17.63
CA ARG A 95 -19.01 21.39 -16.37
C ARG A 95 -17.59 20.88 -16.64
N LEU A 96 -16.61 21.62 -16.15
CA LEU A 96 -15.19 21.28 -16.19
C LEU A 96 -14.72 20.73 -14.85
N TYR A 97 -13.82 19.76 -14.91
CA TYR A 97 -13.10 19.19 -13.76
C TYR A 97 -13.97 18.39 -12.77
N GLU A 98 -15.24 18.12 -13.09
CA GLU A 98 -16.03 17.18 -12.30
C GLU A 98 -15.54 15.76 -12.57
N VAL A 99 -15.27 15.03 -11.49
CA VAL A 99 -14.87 13.61 -11.53
C VAL A 99 -15.83 12.84 -10.64
N PRO A 100 -16.70 11.99 -11.22
CA PRO A 100 -17.57 11.11 -10.45
C PRO A 100 -16.75 10.17 -9.54
N LEU A 101 -17.33 9.81 -8.39
CA LEU A 101 -16.64 8.96 -7.42
C LEU A 101 -16.19 7.60 -8.00
N GLU A 102 -17.01 6.99 -8.86
CA GLU A 102 -16.67 5.72 -9.52
C GLU A 102 -15.47 5.85 -10.47
N GLU A 103 -15.34 7.00 -11.13
CA GLU A 103 -14.18 7.29 -11.97
C GLU A 103 -12.92 7.48 -11.11
N ALA A 104 -13.02 8.25 -10.02
CA ALA A 104 -11.92 8.42 -9.07
C ALA A 104 -11.48 7.07 -8.45
N ARG A 105 -12.43 6.19 -8.11
CA ARG A 105 -12.15 4.83 -7.61
C ARG A 105 -11.41 4.00 -8.67
N THR A 106 -11.85 4.07 -9.92
CA THR A 106 -11.22 3.37 -11.03
C THR A 106 -9.78 3.86 -11.24
N TRP A 107 -9.57 5.18 -11.22
CA TRP A 107 -8.24 5.76 -11.32
C TRP A 107 -7.31 5.32 -10.19
N ALA A 108 -7.80 5.29 -8.95
CA ALA A 108 -7.04 4.81 -7.81
C ALA A 108 -6.59 3.35 -8.01
N LYS A 109 -7.52 2.47 -8.42
CA LYS A 109 -7.22 1.06 -8.69
C LYS A 109 -6.18 0.88 -9.80
N GLU A 110 -6.33 1.61 -10.90
CA GLU A 110 -5.42 1.52 -12.03
C GLU A 110 -4.06 2.16 -11.75
N ALA A 111 -4.03 3.27 -11.01
CA ALA A 111 -2.81 3.93 -10.59
C ALA A 111 -1.97 2.99 -9.73
N TRP A 112 -2.59 2.27 -8.79
CA TRP A 112 -1.91 1.25 -7.99
C TRP A 112 -1.34 0.13 -8.86
N ARG A 113 -2.14 -0.41 -9.80
CA ARG A 113 -1.67 -1.42 -10.77
C ARG A 113 -0.54 -0.94 -11.67
N SER A 114 -0.38 0.38 -11.82
CA SER A 114 0.68 0.99 -12.64
C SER A 114 1.96 1.27 -11.84
N VAL A 115 1.97 1.09 -10.51
CA VAL A 115 3.19 1.13 -9.71
C VAL A 115 3.96 -0.16 -9.95
N THR A 116 5.21 -0.05 -10.37
CA THR A 116 6.00 -1.23 -10.75
C THR A 116 6.53 -1.96 -9.52
N GLN A 117 6.73 -3.27 -9.64
CA GLN A 117 7.39 -4.07 -8.60
C GLN A 117 8.80 -3.54 -8.30
N LEU A 118 9.53 -3.09 -9.33
CA LEU A 118 10.85 -2.48 -9.17
C LEU A 118 10.80 -1.20 -8.32
N THR A 119 9.77 -0.36 -8.48
CA THR A 119 9.56 0.81 -7.62
C THR A 119 9.38 0.40 -6.16
N VAL A 120 8.58 -0.64 -5.90
CA VAL A 120 8.37 -1.15 -4.54
C VAL A 120 9.68 -1.70 -3.95
N ALA A 121 10.39 -2.54 -4.70
CA ALA A 121 11.66 -3.13 -4.28
C ALA A 121 12.70 -2.05 -3.95
N ASN A 122 12.87 -1.07 -4.85
CA ASN A 122 13.81 0.04 -4.62
C ASN A 122 13.44 0.85 -3.37
N CYS A 123 12.16 1.13 -3.14
CA CYS A 123 11.74 1.85 -1.93
C CYS A 123 12.01 1.04 -0.66
N CYS A 124 11.84 -0.29 -0.68
CA CYS A 124 12.19 -1.15 0.45
C CYS A 124 13.70 -1.19 0.73
N ALA A 125 14.51 -1.22 -0.33
CA ALA A 125 15.96 -1.16 -0.24
C ALA A 125 16.43 0.21 0.29
N CYS A 126 15.84 1.31 -0.18
CA CYS A 126 16.14 2.66 0.32
C CYS A 126 15.89 2.82 1.83
N THR A 127 14.92 2.09 2.40
CA THR A 127 14.65 2.10 3.84
C THR A 127 15.44 1.05 4.62
N GLY A 128 16.20 0.18 3.95
CA GLY A 128 16.94 -0.91 4.58
C GLY A 128 16.06 -1.97 5.25
N ILE A 129 14.77 -2.04 4.89
CA ILE A 129 13.85 -3.06 5.45
C ILE A 129 14.06 -4.40 4.77
N VAL A 130 14.33 -4.35 3.47
CA VAL A 130 14.76 -5.50 2.71
C VAL A 130 16.18 -5.18 2.28
N ASP A 131 17.14 -5.76 2.99
CA ASP A 131 18.54 -5.74 2.62
C ASP A 131 18.82 -7.04 1.84
N ASP A 132 19.58 -6.94 0.75
CA ASP A 132 19.94 -8.08 -0.09
C ASP A 132 20.67 -9.16 0.76
N ASP A 133 21.46 -8.74 1.74
CA ASP A 133 22.17 -9.65 2.65
C ASP A 133 21.22 -10.42 3.60
N LEU A 134 20.15 -9.76 4.08
CA LEU A 134 19.13 -10.40 4.93
C LEU A 134 18.22 -11.33 4.12
N SER A 135 17.98 -11.01 2.84
CA SER A 135 17.19 -11.87 1.95
C SER A 135 17.94 -13.15 1.60
N ALA A 136 19.23 -13.05 1.26
CA ALA A 136 20.10 -14.19 1.01
C ALA A 136 20.25 -15.09 2.25
N PHE A 137 20.36 -14.49 3.45
CA PHE A 137 20.37 -15.23 4.71
C PHE A 137 19.03 -15.95 4.96
N GLY A 138 17.90 -15.29 4.68
CA GLY A 138 16.57 -15.89 4.82
C GLY A 138 16.36 -17.10 3.91
N GLU A 139 16.82 -17.03 2.66
CA GLU A 139 16.75 -18.14 1.71
C GLU A 139 17.61 -19.33 2.17
N GLN A 140 18.83 -19.09 2.64
CA GLN A 140 19.69 -20.14 3.20
C GLN A 140 19.09 -20.82 4.44
N VAL A 141 18.45 -20.04 5.32
CA VAL A 141 17.79 -20.58 6.52
C VAL A 141 16.53 -21.38 6.16
N ALA A 142 15.79 -20.98 5.13
CA ALA A 142 14.63 -21.72 4.65
C ALA A 142 15.02 -23.06 4.01
N GLU A 143 16.11 -23.11 3.25
CA GLU A 143 16.67 -24.35 2.70
C GLU A 143 17.14 -25.32 3.79
N LEU A 144 17.70 -24.81 4.89
CA LEU A 144 18.13 -25.61 6.04
C LEU A 144 16.97 -26.27 6.82
N HIS A 145 15.75 -25.73 6.75
CA HIS A 145 14.57 -26.31 7.40
C HIS A 145 13.78 -27.29 6.51
N LEU A 146 14.24 -27.49 5.26
CA LEU A 146 13.68 -28.45 4.30
C LEU A 146 14.50 -29.76 4.21
N ALA A 147 15.54 -29.92 5.03
CA ALA A 147 16.35 -31.12 5.17
C ALA A 147 16.12 -31.82 6.52
#